data_AF-A0A133V5S7-F1
#
_entry.id   AF-A0A133V5S7-F1
#
_cell.length_a   1.000
_cell.length_b   1.000
_cell.length_c   1.000
_cell.angle_alpha   90.00
_cell.angle_beta   90.00
_cell.angle_gamma   90.00
#
_symmetry.space_group_name_H-M   'P 1'
#
loop_
_entity.id
_entity.type
_entity.pdbx_description
1 polymer ?
#
loop_
_entity_poly.entity_id
_entity_poly.type
_entity_poly.pdbx_seq_one_letter_code
_entity_poly.pdbx_strand_id
1 'polypeptide(L)'
;MELEIADLDRLSKSKRVYLSQEVFRELVEDLQEKYGSQRKAASTLNIFQSFLSRASNGKRHSTTVGVLLKILRALDRGKASVKRIESPNGYRRRSIAKANAKKRPPDVQFEDVTSKSSVGIILDVLGWLGKCVYVKRLSRLRGVVQLTNVEVDRNVITLKYRVFKRTSSAFLTSTSVLPRFINLDTPTMYFLGLWCGDNAGGGRVGIVNQNLNILKKSAELLVKCFNQPQHHLIGNVMFSSKLDKADKDGYEAALREIGIEKITYTMNEGLRGFPVFTVSVHNSVLRRLLDFLKENLSQIFLDASAEDRGAFYGGLFDAEGNVNFNLHNRELNFRWSVKDEEFASWLVERFQEDGFLPHYDGANVKVGQRKKRRKKEFQCFEKLILPHIIHPKKQSKAQQMLDHVFSLSENIGFNRGTNERNSD
;
A
#
# COMPACT_ATOMS: atom_id res chain seq x y z
N MET A 1 -16.65 33.84 -13.36
CA MET A 1 -16.06 35.05 -12.75
C MET A 1 -15.42 35.83 -13.87
N GLU A 2 -15.95 37.01 -14.19
CA GLU A 2 -15.23 37.91 -15.10
C GLU A 2 -14.03 38.49 -14.35
N LEU A 3 -12.86 38.48 -14.98
CA LEU A 3 -11.65 39.11 -14.44
C LEU A 3 -11.17 40.14 -15.45
N GLU A 4 -10.88 41.35 -14.96
CA GLU A 4 -10.23 42.38 -15.76
C GLU A 4 -8.73 42.11 -15.88
N ILE A 5 -8.08 42.73 -16.86
CA ILE A 5 -6.61 42.69 -16.99
C ILE A 5 -5.94 43.13 -15.67
N ALA A 6 -6.46 44.17 -15.01
CA ALA A 6 -5.94 44.67 -13.74
C ALA A 6 -5.97 43.60 -12.63
N ASP A 7 -7.04 42.80 -12.56
CA ASP A 7 -7.14 41.69 -11.61
C ASP A 7 -6.16 40.57 -11.93
N LEU A 8 -6.00 40.26 -13.22
CA LEU A 8 -5.06 39.25 -13.69
C LEU A 8 -3.61 39.66 -13.44
N ASP A 9 -3.26 40.95 -13.58
CA ASP A 9 -1.92 41.48 -13.32
C ASP A 9 -1.53 41.37 -11.84
N ARG A 10 -2.49 41.44 -10.92
CA ARG A 10 -2.27 41.23 -9.48
C ARG A 10 -2.01 39.76 -9.12
N LEU A 11 -2.29 38.82 -10.03
CA LEU A 11 -2.03 37.40 -9.82
C LEU A 11 -0.61 37.02 -10.25
N SER A 12 0.02 36.08 -9.52
CA SER A 12 1.27 35.48 -9.98
C SER A 12 1.09 34.92 -11.40
N LYS A 13 1.96 35.32 -12.34
CA LYS A 13 1.96 34.88 -13.75
C LYS A 13 2.00 33.35 -13.91
N SER A 14 2.46 32.64 -12.88
CA SER A 14 2.54 31.18 -12.81
C SER A 14 1.22 30.50 -12.41
N LYS A 15 0.25 31.21 -11.81
CA LYS A 15 -1.07 30.67 -11.46
C LYS A 15 -1.78 30.20 -12.72
N ARG A 16 -2.62 29.16 -12.58
CA ARG A 16 -3.47 28.68 -13.67
C ARG A 16 -4.86 29.26 -13.57
N VAL A 17 -5.39 29.67 -14.70
CA VAL A 17 -6.77 30.10 -14.91
C VAL A 17 -7.46 29.07 -15.79
N TYR A 18 -8.68 28.71 -15.41
CA TYR A 18 -9.52 27.80 -16.18
C TYR A 18 -10.60 28.61 -16.87
N LEU A 19 -10.69 28.49 -18.19
CA LEU A 19 -11.74 29.12 -19.00
C LEU A 19 -12.68 28.02 -19.51
N SER A 20 -13.87 28.42 -19.97
CA SER A 20 -14.74 27.50 -20.69
C SER A 20 -14.10 27.09 -22.03
N GLN A 21 -14.59 26.02 -22.67
CA GLN A 21 -14.05 25.62 -23.98
C GLN A 21 -14.37 26.69 -25.02
N GLU A 22 -15.56 27.26 -24.93
CA GLU A 22 -16.11 28.30 -25.80
C GLU A 22 -15.23 29.54 -25.75
N VAL A 23 -14.93 30.06 -24.54
CA VAL A 23 -14.05 31.22 -24.36
C VAL A 23 -12.64 30.95 -24.91
N PHE A 24 -12.13 29.73 -24.78
CA PHE A 24 -10.81 29.39 -25.35
C PHE A 24 -10.82 29.35 -26.88
N ARG A 25 -11.91 28.91 -27.50
CA ARG A 25 -12.04 28.87 -28.96
C ARG A 25 -12.13 30.27 -29.52
N GLU A 26 -13.02 31.09 -28.95
CA GLU A 26 -13.23 32.48 -29.34
C GLU A 26 -11.92 33.27 -29.30
N LEU A 27 -11.16 33.18 -28.20
CA LEU A 27 -9.85 33.86 -28.10
C LEU A 27 -8.83 33.37 -29.15
N VAL A 28 -8.91 32.12 -29.61
CA VAL A 28 -8.00 31.59 -30.62
C VAL A 28 -8.45 31.99 -32.03
N GLU A 29 -9.75 32.05 -32.27
CA GLU A 29 -10.37 32.51 -33.52
C GLU A 29 -10.02 33.99 -33.76
N ASP A 30 -10.21 34.84 -32.75
CA ASP A 30 -9.81 36.26 -32.80
C ASP A 30 -8.30 36.44 -33.09
N LEU A 31 -7.45 35.62 -32.46
CA LEU A 31 -6.01 35.67 -32.72
C LEU A 31 -5.68 35.23 -34.15
N GLN A 32 -6.40 34.23 -34.66
CA GLN A 32 -6.23 33.76 -36.02
C GLN A 32 -6.70 34.81 -37.03
N GLU A 33 -7.78 35.53 -36.76
CA GLU A 33 -8.23 36.67 -37.54
C GLU A 33 -7.19 37.79 -37.53
N LYS A 34 -6.75 38.24 -36.34
CA LYS A 34 -5.78 39.34 -36.18
C LYS A 34 -4.41 39.07 -36.83
N TYR A 35 -3.92 37.83 -36.78
CA TYR A 35 -2.58 37.47 -37.26
C TYR A 35 -2.59 36.61 -38.55
N GLY A 36 -3.77 36.34 -39.12
CA GLY A 36 -3.99 35.49 -40.31
C GLY A 36 -3.76 33.99 -40.12
N SER A 37 -3.14 33.53 -39.03
CA SER A 37 -3.01 32.10 -38.70
C SER A 37 -2.63 31.88 -37.24
N GLN A 38 -2.98 30.71 -36.69
CA GLN A 38 -2.52 30.29 -35.35
C GLN A 38 -0.99 30.22 -35.23
N ARG A 39 -0.29 29.86 -36.32
CA ARG A 39 1.18 29.77 -36.33
C ARG A 39 1.82 31.15 -36.17
N LYS A 40 1.34 32.15 -36.93
CA LYS A 40 1.79 33.54 -36.82
C LYS A 40 1.47 34.11 -35.44
N ALA A 41 0.24 33.94 -34.95
CA ALA A 41 -0.16 34.37 -33.61
C ALA A 41 0.73 33.77 -32.50
N ALA A 42 0.99 32.47 -32.55
CA ALA A 42 1.85 31.79 -31.58
C ALA A 42 3.28 32.35 -31.56
N SER A 43 3.86 32.59 -32.74
CA SER A 43 5.18 33.19 -32.90
C SER A 43 5.23 34.60 -32.32
N THR A 44 4.29 35.47 -32.69
CA THR A 44 4.23 36.86 -32.23
C THR A 44 4.07 36.96 -30.71
N LEU A 45 3.25 36.09 -30.11
CA LEU A 45 3.02 36.10 -28.66
C LEU A 45 4.09 35.35 -27.86
N ASN A 46 5.05 34.71 -28.54
CA ASN A 46 6.01 33.80 -27.93
C ASN A 46 5.31 32.78 -27.01
N ILE A 47 4.40 32.00 -27.62
CA ILE A 47 3.70 30.86 -27.01
C ILE A 47 3.75 29.66 -27.97
N PHE A 48 3.64 28.43 -27.46
CA PHE A 48 3.69 27.24 -28.32
C PHE A 48 2.46 27.17 -29.25
N GLN A 49 2.65 26.91 -30.55
CA GLN A 49 1.51 26.69 -31.48
C GLN A 49 0.58 25.56 -31.00
N SER A 50 1.16 24.50 -30.41
CA SER A 50 0.40 23.38 -29.84
C SER A 50 -0.53 23.80 -28.69
N PHE A 51 -0.27 24.94 -28.04
CA PHE A 51 -1.18 25.55 -27.09
C PHE A 51 -2.47 26.00 -27.77
N LEU A 52 -2.37 26.82 -28.83
CA LEU A 52 -3.51 27.39 -29.55
C LEU A 52 -4.32 26.31 -30.25
N SER A 53 -3.65 25.38 -30.94
CA SER A 53 -4.32 24.26 -31.61
C SER A 53 -5.13 23.41 -30.63
N ARG A 54 -4.61 23.13 -29.43
CA ARG A 54 -5.35 22.36 -28.42
C ARG A 54 -6.51 23.15 -27.81
N ALA A 55 -6.41 24.48 -27.72
CA ALA A 55 -7.49 25.34 -27.24
C ALA A 55 -8.63 25.41 -28.27
N SER A 56 -8.33 25.69 -29.54
CA SER A 56 -9.30 25.67 -30.65
C SER A 56 -10.04 24.33 -30.76
N ASN A 57 -9.32 23.21 -30.60
CA ASN A 57 -9.93 21.87 -30.62
C ASN A 57 -10.68 21.48 -29.34
N GLY A 58 -10.84 22.36 -28.34
CA GLY A 58 -11.50 22.05 -27.07
C GLY A 58 -10.73 21.06 -26.17
N LYS A 59 -9.49 20.71 -26.52
CA LYS A 59 -8.64 19.75 -25.77
C LYS A 59 -7.88 20.40 -24.61
N ARG A 60 -8.17 21.67 -24.29
CA ARG A 60 -7.52 22.44 -23.23
C ARG A 60 -8.54 23.29 -22.49
N HIS A 61 -8.51 23.23 -21.16
CA HIS A 61 -9.44 23.96 -20.28
C HIS A 61 -8.72 24.88 -19.28
N SER A 62 -7.40 25.04 -19.42
CA SER A 62 -6.62 25.94 -18.56
C SER A 62 -5.35 26.47 -19.23
N THR A 63 -4.95 27.67 -18.80
CA THR A 63 -3.71 28.34 -19.17
C THR A 63 -3.08 29.00 -17.95
N THR A 64 -1.84 29.50 -18.08
CA THR A 64 -1.25 30.37 -17.05
C THR A 64 -1.75 31.79 -17.19
N VAL A 65 -1.81 32.53 -16.08
CA VAL A 65 -2.16 33.97 -16.08
C VAL A 65 -1.29 34.74 -17.08
N GLY A 66 0.02 34.47 -17.11
CA GLY A 66 0.93 35.15 -18.04
C GLY A 66 0.62 34.92 -19.52
N VAL A 67 0.15 33.72 -19.90
CA VAL A 67 -0.27 33.44 -21.28
C VAL A 67 -1.62 34.09 -21.57
N LEU A 68 -2.57 34.05 -20.63
CA LEU A 68 -3.87 34.72 -20.82
C LEU A 68 -3.69 36.23 -21.01
N LEU A 69 -2.87 36.88 -20.18
CA LEU A 69 -2.58 38.32 -20.30
C LEU A 69 -1.97 38.69 -21.65
N LYS A 70 -1.04 37.88 -22.17
CA LYS A 70 -0.47 38.08 -23.52
C LYS A 70 -1.57 38.05 -24.60
N ILE A 71 -2.48 37.08 -24.51
CA ILE A 71 -3.58 36.93 -25.46
C ILE A 71 -4.55 38.12 -25.37
N LEU A 72 -4.99 38.48 -24.15
CA LEU A 72 -5.95 39.57 -23.97
C LEU A 72 -5.41 40.92 -24.43
N ARG A 73 -4.15 41.24 -24.09
CA ARG A 73 -3.49 42.46 -24.56
C ARG A 73 -3.30 42.46 -26.06
N ALA A 74 -2.95 41.31 -26.64
CA ALA A 74 -2.82 41.19 -28.09
C ALA A 74 -4.14 41.35 -28.83
N LEU A 75 -5.29 41.12 -28.19
CA LEU A 75 -6.61 41.30 -28.77
C LEU A 75 -7.30 42.59 -28.33
N ASP A 76 -6.62 43.43 -27.56
CA ASP A 76 -7.21 44.64 -26.96
C ASP A 76 -8.49 44.35 -26.15
N ARG A 77 -8.60 43.14 -25.56
CA ARG A 77 -9.73 42.69 -24.73
C ARG A 77 -9.48 43.02 -23.26
N GLY A 78 -10.33 43.86 -22.66
CA GLY A 78 -10.18 44.31 -21.26
C GLY A 78 -10.47 43.25 -20.19
N LYS A 79 -11.19 42.18 -20.51
CA LYS A 79 -11.61 41.14 -19.54
C LYS A 79 -11.74 39.74 -20.15
N ALA A 80 -11.78 38.73 -19.29
CA ALA A 80 -12.08 37.34 -19.67
C ALA A 80 -12.94 36.62 -18.63
N SER A 81 -13.84 35.75 -19.09
CA SER A 81 -14.62 34.87 -18.22
C SER A 81 -13.80 33.67 -17.75
N VAL A 82 -13.45 33.67 -16.47
CA VAL A 82 -12.66 32.63 -15.79
C VAL A 82 -13.57 31.80 -14.88
N LYS A 83 -13.54 30.48 -15.05
CA LYS A 83 -14.30 29.51 -14.24
C LYS A 83 -13.68 29.31 -12.86
N ARG A 84 -12.36 29.22 -12.78
CA ARG A 84 -11.62 29.10 -11.51
C ARG A 84 -10.14 29.48 -11.66
N ILE A 85 -9.52 29.90 -10.56
CA ILE A 85 -8.08 30.14 -10.46
C ILE A 85 -7.49 29.06 -9.55
N GLU A 86 -6.41 28.43 -9.96
CA GLU A 86 -5.67 27.48 -9.13
C GLU A 86 -4.23 27.94 -8.93
N SER A 87 -3.75 27.80 -7.69
CA SER A 87 -2.32 27.90 -7.41
C SER A 87 -1.56 26.80 -8.18
N PRO A 88 -0.30 27.05 -8.59
CA PRO A 88 0.50 26.06 -9.32
C PRO A 88 0.59 24.70 -8.63
N ASN A 89 0.46 24.69 -7.29
CA ASN A 89 0.49 23.49 -6.46
C ASN A 89 -0.80 22.65 -6.55
N GLY A 90 -1.97 23.25 -6.81
CA GLY A 90 -3.25 22.53 -6.88
C GLY A 90 -3.41 21.64 -8.11
N TYR A 91 -3.01 22.14 -9.29
CA TYR A 91 -3.05 21.38 -10.55
C TYR A 91 -2.05 20.23 -10.57
N ARG A 92 -0.83 20.47 -10.08
CA ARG A 92 0.24 19.46 -10.02
C ARG A 92 -0.08 18.36 -9.01
N ARG A 93 -0.66 18.70 -7.86
CA ARG A 93 -1.19 17.71 -6.90
C ARG A 93 -2.26 16.84 -7.54
N ARG A 94 -3.21 17.42 -8.30
CA ARG A 94 -4.21 16.63 -9.02
C ARG A 94 -3.65 15.82 -10.18
N SER A 95 -2.64 16.28 -10.92
CA SER A 95 -2.04 15.49 -12.00
C SER A 95 -1.17 14.35 -11.49
N ILE A 96 -0.43 14.56 -10.39
CA ILE A 96 0.33 13.53 -9.67
C ILE A 96 -0.64 12.56 -9.00
N ALA A 97 -1.69 13.04 -8.34
CA ALA A 97 -2.75 12.21 -7.80
C ALA A 97 -3.46 11.41 -8.91
N LYS A 98 -3.71 11.99 -10.09
CA LYS A 98 -4.32 11.28 -11.24
C LYS A 98 -3.36 10.30 -11.91
N ALA A 99 -2.05 10.57 -11.92
CA ALA A 99 -1.01 9.65 -12.37
C ALA A 99 -0.82 8.49 -11.37
N ASN A 100 -0.95 8.77 -10.08
CA ASN A 100 -0.90 7.79 -8.99
C ASN A 100 -2.24 7.05 -8.78
N ALA A 101 -3.38 7.62 -9.19
CA ALA A 101 -4.71 7.01 -9.10
C ALA A 101 -4.99 6.09 -10.31
N LYS A 102 -4.24 6.24 -11.42
CA LYS A 102 -4.18 5.22 -12.48
C LYS A 102 -3.17 4.10 -12.12
N LYS A 103 -3.25 3.59 -10.89
CA LYS A 103 -2.76 2.24 -10.58
C LYS A 103 -3.70 1.28 -11.29
N ARG A 104 -3.48 1.06 -12.58
CA ARG A 104 -4.04 -0.16 -13.19
C ARG A 104 -3.30 -1.33 -12.55
N PRO A 105 -4.00 -2.43 -12.25
CA PRO A 105 -3.33 -3.67 -11.86
C PRO A 105 -2.25 -3.99 -12.91
N PRO A 106 -1.16 -4.66 -12.52
CA PRO A 106 -0.15 -5.09 -13.48
C PRO A 106 -0.84 -5.91 -14.59
N ASP A 107 -0.61 -5.57 -15.86
CA ASP A 107 -1.13 -6.32 -17.01
C ASP A 107 -0.44 -7.71 -17.17
N VAL A 108 0.07 -8.27 -16.08
CA VAL A 108 0.88 -9.50 -16.04
C VAL A 108 0.01 -10.59 -15.42
N GLN A 109 -0.21 -11.69 -16.13
CA GLN A 109 -0.88 -12.86 -15.55
C GLN A 109 0.06 -13.54 -14.55
N PHE A 110 -0.49 -14.18 -13.51
CA PHE A 110 0.32 -14.76 -12.43
C PHE A 110 1.08 -16.01 -12.89
N GLU A 111 0.43 -16.86 -13.66
CA GLU A 111 0.94 -18.11 -14.23
C GLU A 111 2.10 -17.84 -15.20
N ASP A 112 2.07 -16.67 -15.82
CA ASP A 112 3.03 -16.20 -16.82
C ASP A 112 4.42 -15.89 -16.24
N VAL A 113 4.53 -15.79 -14.92
CA VAL A 113 5.74 -15.42 -14.18
C VAL A 113 5.99 -16.34 -13.00
N THR A 114 5.23 -17.42 -12.87
CA THR A 114 5.37 -18.39 -11.79
C THR A 114 5.62 -19.78 -12.33
N SER A 115 6.26 -20.60 -11.51
CA SER A 115 6.45 -22.03 -11.77
C SER A 115 6.13 -22.81 -10.50
N LYS A 116 5.57 -24.00 -10.66
CA LYS A 116 5.35 -24.94 -9.55
C LYS A 116 6.56 -25.84 -9.42
N SER A 117 7.05 -25.99 -8.19
CA SER A 117 8.13 -26.91 -7.84
C SER A 117 7.70 -27.82 -6.70
N SER A 118 8.50 -28.83 -6.37
CA SER A 118 8.28 -29.67 -5.17
C SER A 118 8.33 -28.88 -3.86
N VAL A 119 8.91 -27.68 -3.87
CA VAL A 119 9.11 -26.80 -2.70
C VAL A 119 8.05 -25.67 -2.66
N GLY A 120 7.06 -25.69 -3.57
CA GLY A 120 6.01 -24.69 -3.67
C GLY A 120 6.08 -23.83 -4.92
N ILE A 121 5.41 -22.68 -4.89
CA ILE A 121 5.30 -21.73 -6.00
C ILE A 121 6.53 -20.82 -6.01
N ILE A 122 7.19 -20.72 -7.16
CA ILE A 122 8.35 -19.84 -7.37
C ILE A 122 7.96 -18.74 -8.35
N LEU A 123 8.08 -17.49 -7.93
CA LEU A 123 7.87 -16.29 -8.75
C LEU A 123 9.20 -15.83 -9.38
N ASP A 124 9.26 -15.77 -10.71
CA ASP A 124 10.35 -15.15 -11.47
C ASP A 124 10.16 -13.62 -11.52
N VAL A 125 10.91 -12.92 -10.67
CA VAL A 125 10.84 -11.46 -10.57
C VAL A 125 11.41 -10.78 -11.81
N LEU A 126 12.40 -11.39 -12.48
CA LEU A 126 12.94 -10.83 -13.72
C LEU A 126 11.91 -10.91 -14.85
N GLY A 127 11.27 -12.06 -15.00
CA GLY A 127 10.14 -12.26 -15.92
C GLY A 127 9.00 -11.27 -15.65
N TRP A 128 8.63 -11.10 -14.37
CA TRP A 128 7.65 -10.10 -13.96
C TRP A 128 8.06 -8.66 -14.31
N LEU A 129 9.30 -8.25 -14.01
CA LEU A 129 9.81 -6.92 -14.38
C LEU A 129 9.74 -6.68 -15.88
N GLY A 130 10.08 -7.69 -16.69
CA GLY A 130 10.04 -7.64 -18.16
C GLY A 130 8.62 -7.49 -18.73
N LYS A 131 7.60 -7.96 -18.01
CA LYS A 131 6.18 -7.81 -18.39
C LYS A 131 5.53 -6.56 -17.78
N CYS A 132 6.02 -6.09 -16.64
CA CYS A 132 5.44 -4.96 -15.91
C CYS A 132 5.50 -3.63 -16.68
N VAL A 133 4.33 -3.12 -17.11
CA VAL A 133 4.20 -1.85 -17.85
C VAL A 133 4.75 -0.65 -17.05
N TYR A 134 4.64 -0.68 -15.72
CA TYR A 134 5.19 0.39 -14.89
C TYR A 134 6.70 0.54 -15.06
N VAL A 135 7.45 -0.57 -15.05
CA VAL A 135 8.90 -0.57 -15.24
C VAL A 135 9.25 -0.11 -16.65
N LYS A 136 8.51 -0.58 -17.68
CA LYS A 136 8.62 -0.08 -19.05
C LYS A 136 8.33 1.42 -19.19
N ARG A 137 7.52 2.00 -18.31
CA ARG A 137 7.29 3.46 -18.26
C ARG A 137 8.43 4.20 -17.58
N LEU A 138 9.04 3.64 -16.54
CA LEU A 138 10.19 4.25 -15.87
C LEU A 138 11.37 4.49 -16.83
N SER A 139 11.56 3.65 -17.85
CA SER A 139 12.58 3.88 -18.87
C SER A 139 12.22 4.98 -19.88
N ARG A 140 10.93 5.31 -20.03
CA ARG A 140 10.42 6.27 -21.04
C ARG A 140 10.10 7.66 -20.48
N LEU A 141 9.92 7.80 -19.17
CA LEU A 141 9.55 9.06 -18.52
C LEU A 141 10.73 10.03 -18.47
N ARG A 142 10.79 10.97 -19.42
CA ARG A 142 11.74 12.08 -19.37
C ARG A 142 11.30 13.09 -18.30
N GLY A 143 12.11 13.30 -17.25
CA GLY A 143 12.03 14.47 -16.37
C GLY A 143 11.46 14.28 -14.95
N VAL A 144 11.09 13.06 -14.51
CA VAL A 144 10.64 12.83 -13.12
C VAL A 144 11.31 11.61 -12.49
N VAL A 145 11.20 10.44 -13.12
CA VAL A 145 11.93 9.23 -12.73
C VAL A 145 12.45 8.57 -14.01
N GLN A 146 13.74 8.23 -14.03
CA GLN A 146 14.38 7.61 -15.18
C GLN A 146 15.16 6.38 -14.73
N LEU A 147 14.79 5.19 -15.23
CA LEU A 147 15.60 3.99 -15.06
C LEU A 147 16.93 4.15 -15.83
N THR A 148 18.05 3.99 -15.14
CA THR A 148 19.39 4.18 -15.72
C THR A 148 20.13 2.88 -15.93
N ASN A 149 20.00 1.91 -15.01
CA ASN A 149 20.62 0.60 -15.16
C ASN A 149 19.79 -0.51 -14.50
N VAL A 150 19.92 -1.72 -15.04
CA VAL A 150 19.42 -2.97 -14.45
C VAL A 150 20.57 -3.95 -14.40
N GLU A 151 21.04 -4.24 -13.19
CA GLU A 151 22.09 -5.24 -12.95
C GLU A 151 21.42 -6.51 -12.45
N VAL A 152 21.68 -7.63 -13.12
CA VAL A 152 21.11 -8.93 -12.76
C VAL A 152 22.24 -9.83 -12.28
N ASP A 153 22.14 -10.26 -11.02
CA ASP A 153 23.02 -11.27 -10.42
C ASP A 153 22.25 -12.60 -10.27
N ARG A 154 22.88 -13.62 -9.69
CA ARG A 154 22.30 -14.93 -9.42
C ARG A 154 21.06 -14.83 -8.52
N ASN A 155 21.11 -14.02 -7.47
CA ASN A 155 20.05 -13.98 -6.44
C ASN A 155 19.29 -12.66 -6.36
N VAL A 156 19.81 -11.59 -6.98
CA VAL A 156 19.26 -10.24 -6.86
C VAL A 156 19.22 -9.51 -8.19
N ILE A 157 18.27 -8.59 -8.30
CA ILE A 157 18.13 -7.65 -9.40
C ILE A 157 18.27 -6.25 -8.81
N THR A 158 19.25 -5.49 -9.28
CA THR A 158 19.55 -4.13 -8.82
C THR A 158 19.10 -3.12 -9.87
N LEU A 159 18.07 -2.34 -9.53
CA LEU A 159 17.52 -1.28 -10.36
C LEU A 159 18.11 0.05 -9.92
N LYS A 160 18.91 0.69 -10.79
CA LYS A 160 19.40 2.06 -10.59
C LYS A 160 18.53 3.01 -11.38
N TYR A 161 18.00 4.04 -10.73
CA TYR A 161 17.18 5.06 -11.38
C TYR A 161 17.45 6.45 -10.79
N ARG A 162 17.16 7.48 -11.58
CA ARG A 162 17.27 8.88 -11.15
C ARG A 162 15.89 9.45 -10.87
N VAL A 163 15.74 10.10 -9.72
CA VAL A 163 14.51 10.81 -9.34
C VAL A 163 14.80 12.30 -9.27
N PHE A 164 14.03 13.11 -9.99
CA PHE A 164 14.13 14.57 -9.87
C PHE A 164 13.54 15.04 -8.55
N LYS A 165 14.39 15.51 -7.63
CA LYS A 165 13.95 16.15 -6.39
C LYS A 165 13.73 17.63 -6.63
N ARG A 166 12.47 18.06 -6.50
CA ARG A 166 12.08 19.47 -6.65
C ARG A 166 12.78 20.37 -5.63
N THR A 167 12.96 19.90 -4.40
CA THR A 167 13.56 20.69 -3.31
C THR A 167 15.00 21.09 -3.61
N SER A 168 15.78 20.19 -4.21
CA SER A 168 17.17 20.44 -4.59
C SER A 168 17.34 20.82 -6.06
N SER A 169 16.25 20.85 -6.84
CA SER A 169 16.27 20.99 -8.32
C SER A 169 17.28 20.05 -9.01
N ALA A 170 17.53 18.88 -8.42
CA ALA A 170 18.58 17.96 -8.86
C ALA A 170 18.02 16.54 -9.03
N PHE A 171 18.63 15.78 -9.93
CA PHE A 171 18.40 14.34 -10.01
C PHE A 171 19.22 13.65 -8.93
N LEU A 172 18.55 12.86 -8.11
CA LEU A 172 19.22 11.95 -7.19
C LEU A 172 19.15 10.54 -7.73
N THR A 173 20.28 9.86 -7.70
CA THR A 173 20.33 8.42 -7.97
C THR A 173 19.70 7.69 -6.78
N SER A 174 18.89 6.70 -7.08
CA SER A 174 18.27 5.78 -6.14
C SER A 174 18.46 4.37 -6.65
N THR A 175 18.59 3.45 -5.71
CA THR A 175 18.80 2.03 -5.99
C THR A 175 17.67 1.25 -5.33
N SER A 176 17.06 0.33 -6.07
CA SER A 176 16.14 -0.67 -5.52
C SER A 176 16.71 -2.05 -5.76
N VAL A 177 16.68 -2.88 -4.72
CA VAL A 177 17.14 -4.27 -4.75
C VAL A 177 15.91 -5.17 -4.72
N LEU A 178 15.82 -6.11 -5.65
CA LEU A 178 14.76 -7.11 -5.69
C LEU A 178 15.39 -8.50 -5.63
N PRO A 179 14.72 -9.49 -5.02
CA PRO A 179 15.14 -10.87 -5.19
C PRO A 179 14.94 -11.27 -6.66
N ARG A 180 15.75 -12.19 -7.18
CA ARG A 180 15.55 -12.74 -8.54
C ARG A 180 14.37 -13.70 -8.56
N PHE A 181 14.23 -14.50 -7.51
CA PHE A 181 13.15 -15.44 -7.30
C PHE A 181 12.54 -15.23 -5.93
N ILE A 182 11.22 -15.39 -5.81
CA ILE A 182 10.53 -15.45 -4.51
C ILE A 182 9.86 -16.81 -4.41
N ASN A 183 10.20 -17.57 -3.37
CA ASN A 183 9.49 -18.79 -3.02
C ASN A 183 8.30 -18.39 -2.16
N LEU A 184 7.07 -18.74 -2.56
CA LEU A 184 5.87 -18.50 -1.76
C LEU A 184 5.69 -19.62 -0.74
N ASP A 185 6.70 -19.76 0.11
CA ASP A 185 6.80 -20.73 1.20
C ASP A 185 6.27 -20.17 2.53
N THR A 186 6.28 -20.99 3.58
CA THR A 186 5.75 -20.67 4.91
C THR A 186 6.29 -19.33 5.45
N PRO A 187 7.61 -19.04 5.45
CA PRO A 187 8.13 -17.72 5.83
C PRO A 187 7.58 -16.55 5.00
N THR A 188 7.50 -16.72 3.68
CA THR A 188 7.05 -15.67 2.76
C THR A 188 5.55 -15.43 2.92
N MET A 189 4.75 -16.49 3.05
CA MET A 189 3.32 -16.43 3.29
C MET A 189 2.99 -15.78 4.62
N TYR A 190 3.76 -16.08 5.68
CA TYR A 190 3.66 -15.37 6.94
C TYR A 190 3.91 -13.86 6.80
N PHE A 191 4.96 -13.47 6.06
CA PHE A 191 5.22 -12.05 5.79
C PHE A 191 4.07 -11.40 5.00
N LEU A 192 3.52 -12.08 3.99
CA LEU A 192 2.38 -11.58 3.21
C LEU A 192 1.14 -11.39 4.10
N GLY A 193 0.91 -12.28 5.07
CA GLY A 193 -0.14 -12.12 6.07
C GLY A 193 0.04 -10.84 6.90
N LEU A 194 1.24 -10.63 7.46
CA LEU A 194 1.58 -9.39 8.17
C LEU A 194 1.39 -8.15 7.27
N TRP A 195 1.87 -8.22 6.03
CA TRP A 195 1.80 -7.14 5.04
C TRP A 195 0.38 -6.70 4.73
N CYS A 196 -0.53 -7.67 4.61
CA CYS A 196 -1.93 -7.40 4.30
C CYS A 196 -2.66 -6.67 5.43
N GLY A 197 -2.23 -6.86 6.68
CA GLY A 197 -2.73 -6.10 7.84
C GLY A 197 -1.99 -4.78 8.06
N ASP A 198 -0.70 -4.85 8.37
CA ASP A 198 0.06 -3.77 9.04
C ASP A 198 1.18 -3.13 8.17
N ASN A 199 0.96 -2.92 6.87
CA ASN A 199 2.03 -2.39 6.00
C ASN A 199 2.44 -0.91 6.28
N ALA A 200 3.72 -0.60 6.09
CA ALA A 200 4.37 0.70 6.34
C ALA A 200 3.98 1.88 5.41
N GLY A 201 3.06 1.70 4.46
CA GLY A 201 2.60 2.78 3.58
C GLY A 201 3.70 3.51 2.78
N GLY A 202 3.37 4.63 2.11
CA GLY A 202 4.36 5.59 1.57
C GLY A 202 5.50 5.08 0.66
N GLY A 203 5.27 4.08 -0.20
CA GLY A 203 6.31 3.49 -1.06
C GLY A 203 7.37 2.67 -0.32
N ARG A 204 7.18 2.43 0.98
CA ARG A 204 8.01 1.56 1.82
C ARG A 204 7.49 0.14 1.77
N VAL A 205 8.41 -0.80 2.00
CA VAL A 205 8.14 -2.21 2.28
C VAL A 205 8.59 -2.51 3.70
N GLY A 206 7.67 -2.42 4.65
CA GLY A 206 7.85 -2.95 6.00
C GLY A 206 6.56 -3.13 6.81
N ILE A 207 6.69 -3.56 8.06
CA ILE A 207 5.58 -3.78 8.99
C ILE A 207 5.57 -2.68 10.05
N VAL A 208 4.37 -2.21 10.39
CA VAL A 208 4.08 -1.24 11.46
C VAL A 208 3.51 -2.03 12.63
N ASN A 209 4.20 -2.09 13.77
CA ASN A 209 3.69 -2.83 14.91
C ASN A 209 4.26 -2.29 16.23
N GLN A 210 3.57 -2.52 17.34
CA GLN A 210 4.08 -2.18 18.67
C GLN A 210 4.90 -3.31 19.30
N ASN A 211 4.76 -4.54 18.79
CA ASN A 211 5.46 -5.70 19.31
C ASN A 211 6.85 -5.86 18.67
N LEU A 212 7.91 -5.81 19.48
CA LEU A 212 9.29 -5.94 19.01
C LEU A 212 9.60 -7.31 18.40
N ASN A 213 8.96 -8.40 18.84
CA ASN A 213 9.18 -9.73 18.25
C ASN A 213 8.64 -9.78 16.81
N ILE A 214 7.48 -9.16 16.56
CA ILE A 214 6.94 -9.02 15.20
C ILE A 214 7.90 -8.20 14.33
N LEU A 215 8.46 -7.10 14.85
CA LEU A 215 9.37 -6.25 14.10
C LEU A 215 10.70 -6.93 13.82
N LYS A 216 11.26 -7.66 14.80
CA LYS A 216 12.44 -8.51 14.62
C LYS A 216 12.19 -9.53 13.53
N LYS A 217 11.06 -10.26 13.60
CA LYS A 217 10.69 -11.22 12.58
C LYS A 217 10.51 -10.57 11.20
N SER A 218 9.92 -9.39 11.15
CA SER A 218 9.75 -8.62 9.92
C SER A 218 11.09 -8.23 9.29
N ALA A 219 12.07 -7.82 10.11
CA ALA A 219 13.44 -7.55 9.65
C ALA A 219 14.07 -8.80 9.05
N GLU A 220 14.01 -9.93 9.77
CA GLU A 220 14.53 -11.23 9.31
C GLU A 220 13.92 -11.65 7.97
N LEU A 221 12.60 -11.51 7.80
CA LEU A 221 11.89 -11.90 6.58
C LEU A 221 12.20 -10.96 5.41
N LEU A 222 12.37 -9.65 5.63
CA LEU A 222 12.83 -8.73 4.59
C LEU A 222 14.19 -9.13 4.02
N VAL A 223 15.12 -9.55 4.89
CA VAL A 223 16.45 -10.01 4.48
C VAL A 223 16.35 -11.38 3.82
N LYS A 224 15.69 -12.35 4.46
CA LYS A 224 15.68 -13.75 4.04
C LYS A 224 14.82 -14.01 2.80
N CYS A 225 13.59 -13.50 2.78
CA CYS A 225 12.61 -13.81 1.72
C CYS A 225 12.71 -12.83 0.55
N PHE A 226 13.18 -11.60 0.79
CA PHE A 226 13.20 -10.54 -0.22
C PHE A 226 14.61 -10.01 -0.54
N ASN A 227 15.67 -10.65 -0.03
CA ASN A 227 17.08 -10.27 -0.25
C ASN A 227 17.36 -8.78 -0.01
N GLN A 228 16.69 -8.17 0.97
CA GLN A 228 16.94 -6.78 1.32
C GLN A 228 18.20 -6.69 2.18
N PRO A 229 19.20 -5.84 1.83
CA PRO A 229 20.38 -5.67 2.66
C PRO A 229 20.04 -5.13 4.05
N GLN A 230 20.67 -5.66 5.10
CA GLN A 230 20.42 -5.24 6.49
C GLN A 230 20.57 -3.72 6.68
N HIS A 231 21.64 -3.14 6.13
CA HIS A 231 21.92 -1.70 6.20
C HIS A 231 20.92 -0.81 5.43
N HIS A 232 20.05 -1.41 4.60
CA HIS A 232 18.93 -0.70 3.96
C HIS A 232 17.66 -0.67 4.81
N LEU A 233 17.59 -1.45 5.89
CA LEU A 233 16.45 -1.45 6.79
C LEU A 233 16.41 -0.15 7.61
N ILE A 234 15.21 0.35 7.80
CA ILE A 234 14.93 1.62 8.47
C ILE A 234 13.90 1.36 9.56
N GLY A 235 14.30 1.69 10.79
CA GLY A 235 13.44 1.78 11.94
C GLY A 235 12.80 3.16 11.99
N ASN A 236 11.50 3.25 12.21
CA ASN A 236 10.84 4.52 12.42
C ASN A 236 9.98 4.47 13.67
N VAL A 237 10.14 5.46 14.54
CA VAL A 237 9.33 5.66 15.74
C VAL A 237 8.31 6.76 15.45
N MET A 238 7.03 6.41 15.47
CA MET A 238 5.90 7.34 15.31
C MET A 238 5.32 7.69 16.67
N PHE A 239 5.17 8.97 16.96
CA PHE A 239 4.67 9.47 18.25
C PHE A 239 3.75 10.67 18.07
N SER A 240 2.86 10.90 19.03
CA SER A 240 1.87 11.98 19.00
C SER A 240 2.33 13.27 19.67
N SER A 241 3.24 13.17 20.64
CA SER A 241 3.78 14.28 21.41
C SER A 241 5.31 14.25 21.43
N LYS A 242 5.93 15.38 21.77
CA LYS A 242 7.39 15.50 21.83
C LYS A 242 7.95 14.45 22.81
N LEU A 243 8.76 13.53 22.29
CA LEU A 243 9.51 12.57 23.10
C LEU A 243 10.63 13.28 23.86
N ASP A 244 10.82 12.93 25.12
CA ASP A 244 12.00 13.32 25.87
C ASP A 244 13.24 12.52 25.41
N LYS A 245 14.41 12.82 26.00
CA LYS A 245 15.65 12.15 25.62
C LYS A 245 15.69 10.69 26.07
N ALA A 246 15.19 10.39 27.27
CA ALA A 246 15.23 9.04 27.83
C ALA A 246 14.37 8.07 27.01
N ASP A 247 13.18 8.52 26.60
CA ASP A 247 12.29 7.79 25.71
C ASP A 247 12.96 7.50 24.36
N LYS A 248 13.58 8.52 23.75
CA LYS A 248 14.30 8.34 22.47
C LYS A 248 15.43 7.33 22.60
N ASP A 249 16.27 7.46 23.63
CA ASP A 249 17.40 6.57 23.85
C ASP A 249 16.92 5.11 24.07
N GLY A 250 15.82 4.92 24.82
CA GLY A 250 15.20 3.62 25.03
C GLY A 250 14.63 2.99 23.75
N TYR A 251 13.89 3.78 22.95
CA TYR A 251 13.35 3.31 21.67
C TYR A 251 14.44 3.03 20.63
N GLU A 252 15.51 3.82 20.62
CA GLU A 252 16.66 3.58 19.78
C GLU A 252 17.34 2.26 20.16
N ALA A 253 17.61 2.05 21.46
CA ALA A 253 18.21 0.81 21.95
C ALA A 253 17.38 -0.43 21.55
N ALA A 254 16.06 -0.38 21.71
CA ALA A 254 15.16 -1.46 21.32
C ALA A 254 15.21 -1.79 19.81
N LEU A 255 15.30 -0.76 18.95
CA LEU A 255 15.43 -0.97 17.49
C LEU A 255 16.84 -1.47 17.11
N ARG A 256 17.88 -1.05 17.82
CA ARG A 256 19.26 -1.54 17.63
C ARG A 256 19.39 -3.02 17.99
N GLU A 257 18.69 -3.47 19.04
CA GLU A 257 18.67 -4.88 19.48
C GLU A 257 18.13 -5.82 18.37
N ILE A 258 17.19 -5.35 17.57
CA ILE A 258 16.66 -6.10 16.42
C ILE A 258 17.46 -5.86 15.12
N GLY A 259 18.66 -5.26 15.23
CA GLY A 259 19.63 -5.10 14.14
C GLY A 259 19.40 -3.88 13.24
N ILE A 260 18.60 -2.90 13.63
CA ILE A 260 18.31 -1.74 12.78
C ILE A 260 19.36 -0.64 12.97
N GLU A 261 20.04 -0.29 11.88
CA GLU A 261 21.10 0.72 11.92
C GLU A 261 20.59 2.16 11.72
N LYS A 262 19.60 2.32 10.84
CA LYS A 262 19.06 3.63 10.49
C LYS A 262 17.71 3.83 11.16
N ILE A 263 17.68 4.78 12.11
CA ILE A 263 16.49 5.06 12.91
C ILE A 263 16.00 6.47 12.64
N THR A 264 14.70 6.62 12.41
CA THR A 264 14.04 7.91 12.15
C THR A 264 12.89 8.14 13.11
N TYR A 265 12.54 9.41 13.29
CA TYR A 265 11.52 9.85 14.21
C TYR A 265 10.47 10.64 13.43
N THR A 266 9.20 10.27 13.54
CA THR A 266 8.10 10.93 12.84
C THR A 266 7.02 11.34 13.83
N MET A 267 6.74 12.65 13.91
CA MET A 267 5.60 13.15 14.66
C MET A 267 4.31 12.95 13.87
N ASN A 268 3.31 12.34 14.50
CA ASN A 268 1.97 12.15 13.96
C ASN A 268 0.94 12.53 15.03
N GLU A 269 0.47 13.78 14.98
CA GLU A 269 -0.49 14.35 15.93
C GLU A 269 -1.82 13.56 16.00
N GLY A 270 -2.16 12.81 14.94
CA GLY A 270 -3.36 11.96 14.91
C GLY A 270 -3.19 10.60 15.60
N LEU A 271 -1.97 10.24 16.00
CA LEU A 271 -1.71 8.98 16.71
C LEU A 271 -2.28 9.06 18.13
N ARG A 272 -2.97 8.01 18.57
CA ARG A 272 -3.49 7.88 19.95
C ARG A 272 -2.75 6.77 20.67
N GLY A 273 -2.38 7.01 21.93
CA GLY A 273 -1.72 6.04 22.79
C GLY A 273 -0.20 6.00 22.62
N PHE A 274 0.39 4.82 22.87
CA PHE A 274 1.84 4.61 22.85
C PHE A 274 2.44 4.78 21.44
N PRO A 275 3.74 5.11 21.36
CA PRO A 275 4.45 5.14 20.09
C PRO A 275 4.29 3.85 19.29
N VAL A 276 4.30 4.00 17.98
CA VAL A 276 4.21 2.88 17.05
C VAL A 276 5.51 2.80 16.27
N PHE A 277 6.05 1.60 16.19
CA PHE A 277 7.31 1.35 15.51
C PHE A 277 7.05 0.83 14.09
N THR A 278 8.05 0.98 13.23
CA THR A 278 8.02 0.43 11.89
C THR A 278 9.41 -0.05 11.52
N VAL A 279 9.51 -1.25 10.96
CA VAL A 279 10.73 -1.73 10.31
C VAL A 279 10.44 -1.86 8.83
N SER A 280 11.17 -1.13 7.98
CA SER A 280 10.88 -1.06 6.55
C SER A 280 12.10 -0.76 5.67
N VAL A 281 11.98 -1.02 4.37
CA VAL A 281 12.89 -0.55 3.33
C VAL A 281 12.16 0.42 2.39
N HIS A 282 12.85 1.45 1.89
CA HIS A 282 12.30 2.31 0.83
C HIS A 282 12.51 1.66 -0.54
N ASN A 283 11.54 0.83 -0.96
CA ASN A 283 11.60 0.11 -2.23
C ASN A 283 10.23 0.08 -2.92
N SER A 284 9.96 1.07 -3.76
CA SER A 284 8.65 1.24 -4.39
C SER A 284 8.35 0.19 -5.45
N VAL A 285 9.38 -0.42 -6.05
CA VAL A 285 9.23 -1.51 -7.02
C VAL A 285 8.88 -2.81 -6.31
N LEU A 286 9.56 -3.14 -5.20
CA LEU A 286 9.21 -4.28 -4.36
C LEU A 286 7.80 -4.14 -3.82
N ARG A 287 7.39 -2.94 -3.41
CA ARG A 287 6.01 -2.72 -2.97
C ARG A 287 5.00 -3.09 -4.06
N ARG A 288 5.26 -2.73 -5.32
CA ARG A 288 4.37 -3.10 -6.43
C ARG A 288 4.36 -4.60 -6.69
N LEU A 289 5.48 -5.28 -6.44
CA LEU A 289 5.55 -6.73 -6.49
C LEU A 289 4.68 -7.37 -5.39
N LEU A 290 4.70 -6.82 -4.18
CA LEU A 290 3.81 -7.27 -3.10
C LEU A 290 2.34 -6.93 -3.38
N ASP A 291 2.05 -5.76 -3.96
CA ASP A 291 0.69 -5.41 -4.39
C ASP A 291 0.21 -6.42 -5.47
N PHE A 292 1.07 -6.80 -6.42
CA PHE A 292 0.80 -7.86 -7.41
C PHE A 292 0.52 -9.22 -6.76
N LEU A 293 1.32 -9.63 -5.77
CA LEU A 293 1.07 -10.86 -5.01
C LEU A 293 -0.27 -10.80 -4.26
N LYS A 294 -0.60 -9.64 -3.65
CA LYS A 294 -1.87 -9.43 -2.96
C LYS A 294 -3.07 -9.58 -3.91
N GLU A 295 -2.98 -9.00 -5.10
CA GLU A 295 -4.02 -9.09 -6.14
C GLU A 295 -4.22 -10.53 -6.65
N ASN A 296 -3.22 -11.40 -6.50
CA ASN A 296 -3.24 -12.80 -6.95
C ASN A 296 -3.35 -13.81 -5.78
N LEU A 297 -3.76 -13.37 -4.59
CA LEU A 297 -3.84 -14.25 -3.42
C LEU A 297 -4.74 -15.46 -3.64
N SER A 298 -5.84 -15.35 -4.38
CA SER A 298 -6.70 -16.50 -4.70
C SER A 298 -5.92 -17.59 -5.44
N GLN A 299 -5.15 -17.23 -6.47
CA GLN A 299 -4.35 -18.19 -7.23
C GLN A 299 -3.22 -18.78 -6.38
N ILE A 300 -2.59 -17.97 -5.54
CA ILE A 300 -1.58 -18.44 -4.59
C ILE A 300 -2.18 -19.47 -3.62
N PHE A 301 -3.36 -19.21 -3.09
CA PHE A 301 -4.03 -20.08 -2.11
C PHE A 301 -4.50 -21.41 -2.69
N LEU A 302 -4.92 -21.45 -3.95
CA LEU A 302 -5.30 -22.68 -4.65
C LEU A 302 -4.16 -23.72 -4.66
N ASP A 303 -2.92 -23.23 -4.75
CA ASP A 303 -1.74 -24.06 -4.91
C ASP A 303 -0.87 -24.16 -3.63
N ALA A 304 -1.19 -23.36 -2.60
CA ALA A 304 -0.46 -23.35 -1.34
C ALA A 304 -0.76 -24.59 -0.50
N SER A 305 0.23 -25.06 0.27
CA SER A 305 0.01 -26.13 1.26
C SER A 305 -0.85 -25.62 2.44
N ALA A 306 -1.40 -26.54 3.23
CA ALA A 306 -2.12 -26.15 4.45
C ALA A 306 -1.22 -25.38 5.43
N GLU A 307 0.06 -25.76 5.54
CA GLU A 307 1.04 -25.06 6.38
C GLU A 307 1.27 -23.63 5.89
N ASP A 308 1.42 -23.43 4.58
CA ASP A 308 1.63 -22.10 3.98
C ASP A 308 0.40 -21.19 4.15
N ARG A 309 -0.82 -21.73 3.98
CA ARG A 309 -2.07 -21.00 4.26
C ARG A 309 -2.18 -20.64 5.75
N GLY A 310 -1.86 -21.60 6.61
CA GLY A 310 -1.78 -21.39 8.06
C GLY A 310 -0.81 -20.28 8.47
N ALA A 311 0.35 -20.25 7.82
CA ALA A 311 1.35 -19.21 8.03
C ALA A 311 0.84 -17.82 7.62
N PHE A 312 0.17 -17.71 6.47
CA PHE A 312 -0.48 -16.46 6.06
C PHE A 312 -1.52 -16.01 7.09
N TYR A 313 -2.40 -16.91 7.55
CA TYR A 313 -3.38 -16.57 8.57
C TYR A 313 -2.75 -16.17 9.90
N GLY A 314 -1.67 -16.83 10.30
CA GLY A 314 -0.90 -16.51 11.50
C GLY A 314 -0.29 -15.11 11.42
N GLY A 315 0.35 -14.77 10.30
CA GLY A 315 0.88 -13.43 10.06
C GLY A 315 -0.21 -12.36 10.07
N LEU A 316 -1.35 -12.63 9.42
CA LEU A 316 -2.49 -11.71 9.44
C LEU A 316 -3.10 -11.57 10.84
N PHE A 317 -3.12 -12.64 11.64
CA PHE A 317 -3.59 -12.61 13.03
C PHE A 317 -2.62 -11.82 13.93
N ASP A 318 -1.31 -11.91 13.68
CA ASP A 318 -0.33 -11.13 14.42
C ASP A 318 -0.39 -9.63 14.12
N ALA A 319 -0.76 -9.25 12.89
CA ALA A 319 -1.10 -7.88 12.54
C ALA A 319 -2.45 -7.45 13.16
N GLU A 320 -3.56 -8.01 12.67
CA GLU A 320 -4.92 -7.47 12.89
C GLU A 320 -5.81 -8.34 13.81
N GLY A 321 -5.30 -9.51 14.17
CA GLY A 321 -6.01 -10.50 14.97
C GLY A 321 -6.11 -10.16 16.45
N ASN A 322 -7.19 -10.62 17.08
CA ASN A 322 -7.43 -10.48 18.50
C ASN A 322 -8.16 -11.72 19.04
N VAL A 323 -7.88 -12.05 20.30
CA VAL A 323 -8.58 -13.10 21.04
C VAL A 323 -9.64 -12.45 21.93
N ASN A 324 -10.91 -12.67 21.60
CA ASN A 324 -12.03 -12.33 22.46
C ASN A 324 -12.29 -13.50 23.40
N PHE A 325 -11.83 -13.36 24.64
CA PHE A 325 -12.01 -14.34 25.70
C PHE A 325 -12.74 -13.67 26.87
N ASN A 326 -14.06 -13.49 26.75
CA ASN A 326 -14.89 -12.94 27.81
C ASN A 326 -15.91 -13.97 28.27
N LEU A 327 -15.71 -14.46 29.49
CA LEU A 327 -16.57 -15.48 30.10
C LEU A 327 -17.91 -14.92 30.59
N HIS A 328 -17.94 -13.66 31.01
CA HIS A 328 -19.14 -13.04 31.57
C HIS A 328 -20.26 -12.88 30.54
N ASN A 329 -19.91 -12.40 29.34
CA ASN A 329 -20.87 -12.26 28.23
C ASN A 329 -20.84 -13.46 27.25
N ARG A 330 -20.04 -14.50 27.55
CA ARG A 330 -19.85 -15.72 26.74
C ARG A 330 -19.32 -15.46 25.32
N GLU A 331 -18.65 -14.33 25.10
CA GLU A 331 -17.98 -14.02 23.84
C GLU A 331 -16.61 -14.70 23.78
N LEU A 332 -16.60 -15.88 23.16
CA LEU A 332 -15.40 -16.64 22.82
C LEU A 332 -15.25 -16.66 21.31
N ASN A 333 -14.27 -15.96 20.77
CA ASN A 333 -13.96 -15.96 19.34
C ASN A 333 -12.55 -15.45 19.04
N PHE A 334 -12.02 -15.87 17.90
CA PHE A 334 -10.91 -15.21 17.24
C PHE A 334 -11.48 -14.18 16.26
N ARG A 335 -10.97 -12.95 16.29
CA ARG A 335 -11.42 -11.88 15.39
C ARG A 335 -10.25 -11.27 14.63
N TRP A 336 -10.45 -10.94 13.36
CA TRP A 336 -9.54 -10.14 12.56
C TRP A 336 -10.23 -8.83 12.20
N SER A 337 -9.59 -7.70 12.46
CA SER A 337 -10.08 -6.39 12.04
C SER A 337 -9.80 -6.21 10.55
N VAL A 338 -10.83 -6.12 9.71
CA VAL A 338 -10.68 -5.98 8.25
C VAL A 338 -11.63 -4.92 7.74
N LYS A 339 -11.09 -3.77 7.34
CA LYS A 339 -11.88 -2.62 6.87
C LYS A 339 -12.21 -2.66 5.37
N ASP A 340 -11.45 -3.45 4.61
CA ASP A 340 -11.62 -3.59 3.18
C ASP A 340 -12.61 -4.73 2.90
N GLU A 341 -13.79 -4.41 2.38
CA GLU A 341 -14.89 -5.38 2.21
C GLU A 341 -14.56 -6.49 1.20
N GLU A 342 -13.82 -6.15 0.14
CA GLU A 342 -13.37 -7.11 -0.86
C GLU A 342 -12.42 -8.14 -0.24
N PHE A 343 -11.40 -7.67 0.49
CA PHE A 343 -10.48 -8.55 1.21
C PHE A 343 -11.17 -9.33 2.34
N ALA A 344 -12.15 -8.73 3.05
CA ALA A 344 -12.94 -9.44 4.05
C ALA A 344 -13.76 -10.57 3.44
N SER A 345 -14.39 -10.33 2.28
CA SER A 345 -15.15 -11.34 1.54
C SER A 345 -14.25 -12.49 1.07
N TRP A 346 -13.09 -12.15 0.51
CA TRP A 346 -12.06 -13.13 0.15
C TRP A 346 -11.60 -13.97 1.36
N LEU A 347 -11.32 -13.33 2.50
CA LEU A 347 -10.87 -14.02 3.71
C LEU A 347 -11.94 -14.97 4.27
N VAL A 348 -13.21 -14.56 4.22
CA VAL A 348 -14.36 -15.40 4.61
C VAL A 348 -14.44 -16.66 3.76
N GLU A 349 -14.29 -16.53 2.44
CA GLU A 349 -14.32 -17.66 1.52
C GLU A 349 -13.17 -18.64 1.80
N ARG A 350 -11.92 -18.13 1.92
CA ARG A 350 -10.76 -18.99 2.20
C ARG A 350 -10.87 -19.70 3.54
N PHE A 351 -11.36 -19.02 4.58
CA PHE A 351 -11.63 -19.66 5.86
C PHE A 351 -12.68 -20.77 5.76
N GLN A 352 -13.72 -20.61 4.94
CA GLN A 352 -14.71 -21.68 4.73
C GLN A 352 -14.09 -22.91 4.07
N GLU A 353 -13.23 -22.72 3.07
CA GLU A 353 -12.49 -23.80 2.41
C GLU A 353 -11.58 -24.58 3.37
N ASP A 354 -10.93 -23.87 4.32
CA ASP A 354 -10.10 -24.48 5.36
C ASP A 354 -10.91 -25.01 6.57
N GLY A 355 -12.24 -25.07 6.46
CA GLY A 355 -13.13 -25.75 7.40
C GLY A 355 -13.62 -24.89 8.57
N PHE A 356 -13.37 -23.59 8.56
CA PHE A 356 -13.95 -22.63 9.49
C PHE A 356 -15.36 -22.21 9.05
N LEU A 357 -16.11 -21.55 9.95
CA LEU A 357 -17.44 -21.03 9.64
C LEU A 357 -17.51 -19.55 10.05
N PRO A 358 -16.73 -18.70 9.37
CA PRO A 358 -16.54 -17.31 9.75
C PRO A 358 -17.83 -16.50 9.66
N HIS A 359 -17.90 -15.45 10.47
CA HIS A 359 -18.93 -14.41 10.40
C HIS A 359 -18.29 -13.04 10.21
N TYR A 360 -18.74 -12.30 9.20
CA TYR A 360 -18.34 -10.92 8.98
C TYR A 360 -19.43 -9.97 9.50
N ASP A 361 -19.04 -9.02 10.35
CA ASP A 361 -19.96 -8.05 10.97
C ASP A 361 -19.87 -6.63 10.38
N GLY A 362 -19.22 -6.48 9.22
CA GLY A 362 -18.97 -5.18 8.59
C GLY A 362 -17.66 -4.51 9.00
N ALA A 363 -16.96 -5.03 10.02
CA ALA A 363 -15.64 -4.55 10.41
C ALA A 363 -14.66 -5.66 10.80
N ASN A 364 -15.18 -6.83 11.18
CA ASN A 364 -14.40 -7.94 11.68
C ASN A 364 -14.84 -9.25 11.05
N VAL A 365 -13.88 -10.10 10.72
CA VAL A 365 -14.10 -11.53 10.44
C VAL A 365 -13.90 -12.30 11.74
N LYS A 366 -14.89 -13.06 12.17
CA LYS A 366 -14.91 -13.79 13.45
C LYS A 366 -15.03 -15.29 13.24
N VAL A 367 -14.25 -16.06 13.99
CA VAL A 367 -14.26 -17.54 14.00
C VAL A 367 -14.61 -18.05 15.40
N GLY A 368 -15.45 -19.08 15.49
CA GLY A 368 -15.86 -19.71 16.75
C GLY A 368 -16.95 -18.97 17.55
N GLN A 369 -17.60 -17.97 16.95
CA GLN A 369 -18.66 -17.19 17.59
C GLN A 369 -19.86 -18.07 17.99
N ARG A 370 -20.22 -19.07 17.16
CA ARG A 370 -21.39 -19.94 17.38
C ARG A 370 -21.04 -21.12 18.28
N LYS A 371 -21.65 -21.19 19.48
CA LYS A 371 -21.40 -22.25 20.50
C LYS A 371 -21.42 -23.68 19.93
N LYS A 372 -22.38 -24.00 19.04
CA LYS A 372 -22.54 -25.35 18.46
C LYS A 372 -21.36 -25.81 17.59
N ARG A 373 -20.58 -24.88 17.04
CA ARG A 373 -19.51 -25.14 16.05
C ARG A 373 -18.12 -24.79 16.58
N ARG A 374 -18.06 -24.02 17.67
CA ARG A 374 -16.85 -23.50 18.30
C ARG A 374 -15.75 -24.54 18.48
N LYS A 375 -16.06 -25.74 18.97
CA LYS A 375 -15.05 -26.79 19.20
C LYS A 375 -14.30 -27.15 17.91
N LYS A 376 -15.03 -27.41 16.82
CA LYS A 376 -14.43 -27.76 15.52
C LYS A 376 -13.59 -26.59 14.98
N GLU A 377 -14.12 -25.38 15.01
CA GLU A 377 -13.39 -24.19 14.53
C GLU A 377 -12.14 -23.90 15.37
N PHE A 378 -12.18 -24.16 16.67
CA PHE A 378 -11.04 -24.01 17.58
C PHE A 378 -9.98 -25.07 17.34
N GLN A 379 -10.36 -26.32 17.04
CA GLN A 379 -9.43 -27.36 16.59
C GLN A 379 -8.76 -26.99 15.25
N CYS A 380 -9.52 -26.43 14.31
CA CYS A 380 -8.96 -25.90 13.07
C CYS A 380 -7.96 -24.77 13.36
N PHE A 381 -8.29 -23.84 14.26
CA PHE A 381 -7.41 -22.72 14.63
C PHE A 381 -6.12 -23.21 15.29
N GLU A 382 -6.24 -24.12 16.25
CA GLU A 382 -5.12 -24.73 16.98
C GLU A 382 -4.16 -25.45 16.03
N LYS A 383 -4.68 -26.20 15.06
CA LYS A 383 -3.87 -26.94 14.11
C LYS A 383 -3.26 -26.05 13.03
N LEU A 384 -4.03 -25.12 12.49
CA LEU A 384 -3.67 -24.40 11.26
C LEU A 384 -3.02 -23.04 11.52
N ILE A 385 -3.47 -22.28 12.53
CA ILE A 385 -3.09 -20.86 12.69
C ILE A 385 -2.15 -20.68 13.89
N LEU A 386 -2.50 -21.27 15.03
CA LEU A 386 -1.77 -21.11 16.29
C LEU A 386 -0.25 -21.40 16.20
N PRO A 387 0.22 -22.42 15.46
CA PRO A 387 1.66 -22.73 15.37
C PRO A 387 2.49 -21.61 14.76
N HIS A 388 1.85 -20.72 13.99
CA HIS A 388 2.51 -19.63 13.28
C HIS A 388 2.43 -18.29 14.01
N ILE A 389 1.65 -18.17 15.09
CA ILE A 389 1.52 -16.92 15.87
C ILE A 389 2.79 -16.68 16.68
N ILE A 390 3.44 -15.53 16.47
CA ILE A 390 4.67 -15.14 17.16
C ILE A 390 4.38 -14.11 18.26
N HIS A 391 3.25 -13.40 18.20
CA HIS A 391 2.90 -12.44 19.25
C HIS A 391 2.61 -13.16 20.58
N PRO A 392 3.48 -13.03 21.61
CA PRO A 392 3.42 -13.88 22.81
C PRO A 392 2.10 -13.73 23.58
N LYS A 393 1.59 -12.50 23.74
CA LYS A 393 0.29 -12.28 24.41
C LYS A 393 -0.90 -12.86 23.62
N LYS A 394 -0.88 -12.82 22.28
CA LYS A 394 -1.97 -13.36 21.45
C LYS A 394 -1.93 -14.89 21.48
N GLN A 395 -0.74 -15.48 21.36
CA GLN A 395 -0.51 -16.92 21.47
C GLN A 395 -0.96 -17.46 22.83
N SER A 396 -0.49 -16.87 23.93
CA SER A 396 -0.87 -17.29 25.29
C SER A 396 -2.38 -17.17 25.53
N LYS A 397 -2.99 -16.04 25.14
CA LYS A 397 -4.44 -15.84 25.29
C LYS A 397 -5.26 -16.79 24.41
N ALA A 398 -4.78 -17.10 23.21
CA ALA A 398 -5.40 -18.08 22.34
C ALA A 398 -5.36 -19.47 22.98
N GLN A 399 -4.19 -19.91 23.46
CA GLN A 399 -4.03 -21.20 24.13
C GLN A 399 -4.96 -21.34 25.35
N GLN A 400 -4.98 -20.34 26.24
CA GLN A 400 -5.87 -20.34 27.41
C GLN A 400 -7.36 -20.48 27.02
N MET A 401 -7.79 -19.83 25.94
CA MET A 401 -9.16 -19.94 25.46
C MET A 401 -9.46 -21.32 24.87
N LEU A 402 -8.50 -21.93 24.16
CA LEU A 402 -8.61 -23.28 23.62
C LEU A 402 -8.72 -24.31 24.74
N ASP A 403 -7.82 -24.26 25.73
CA ASP A 403 -7.80 -25.16 26.89
C ASP A 403 -9.12 -25.10 27.66
N HIS A 404 -9.66 -23.89 27.87
CA HIS A 404 -10.96 -23.70 28.50
C HIS A 404 -12.10 -24.36 27.72
N VAL A 405 -12.12 -24.23 26.39
CA VAL A 405 -13.20 -24.80 25.58
C VAL A 405 -13.10 -26.32 25.46
N PHE A 406 -11.88 -26.87 25.40
CA PHE A 406 -11.67 -28.30 25.30
C PHE A 406 -11.96 -29.03 26.62
N SER A 407 -11.53 -28.49 27.77
CA SER A 407 -11.83 -29.06 29.09
C SER A 407 -13.33 -29.12 29.40
N LEU A 408 -14.11 -28.10 29.03
CA LEU A 408 -15.58 -28.13 29.17
C LEU A 408 -16.24 -29.26 28.39
N SER A 409 -15.63 -29.70 27.28
CA SER A 409 -16.20 -30.76 26.45
C SER A 409 -15.94 -32.16 26.98
N GLU A 410 -14.86 -32.35 27.74
CA GLU A 410 -14.52 -33.62 28.38
C GLU A 410 -15.43 -33.90 29.59
N ASN A 411 -15.74 -32.86 30.37
CA ASN A 411 -16.64 -32.97 31.53
C ASN A 411 -18.11 -33.30 31.15
N ILE A 412 -18.54 -32.96 29.94
CA ILE A 412 -19.89 -33.31 29.44
C ILE A 412 -19.95 -34.79 28.98
N GLY A 413 -18.82 -35.35 28.54
CA GLY A 413 -18.72 -36.76 28.17
C GLY A 413 -18.78 -37.70 29.37
N PHE A 414 -18.21 -37.30 30.51
CA PHE A 414 -18.16 -38.12 31.73
C PHE A 414 -19.53 -38.23 32.44
N ASN A 415 -20.36 -37.17 32.43
CA ASN A 415 -21.67 -37.17 33.10
C ASN A 415 -22.80 -37.84 32.30
N ARG A 416 -22.56 -38.26 31.04
CA ARG A 416 -23.52 -39.07 30.29
C ARG A 416 -23.33 -40.58 30.47
N GLY A 417 -22.22 -41.02 31.08
CA GLY A 417 -21.95 -42.44 31.35
C GLY A 417 -22.45 -42.96 32.69
N THR A 418 -22.97 -42.10 33.57
CA THR A 418 -23.34 -42.46 34.96
C THR A 418 -24.84 -42.53 35.24
N ASN A 419 -25.71 -42.30 34.24
CA ASN A 419 -27.18 -42.35 34.39
C ASN A 419 -27.88 -43.53 33.67
N GLU A 420 -27.13 -44.53 33.17
CA GLU A 420 -27.71 -45.73 32.50
C GLU A 420 -27.58 -47.04 33.32
N ARG A 421 -27.36 -46.97 34.63
CA ARG A 421 -27.45 -48.15 35.51
C ARG A 421 -28.27 -47.83 36.74
N ASN A 422 -29.60 -47.94 36.61
CA ASN A 422 -30.55 -48.29 37.68
C ASN A 422 -31.96 -48.31 37.08
N SER A 423 -32.17 -49.22 36.14
CA SER A 423 -33.47 -49.69 35.71
C SER A 423 -33.31 -51.11 35.25
N ASP A 424 -33.10 -51.99 36.23
CA ASP A 424 -33.54 -53.39 36.27
C ASP A 424 -33.70 -53.79 37.74
#